data_AF-A0A961T5M1-F1
#
_entry.id   AF-A0A961T5M1-F1
#
_cell.length_a   1.000
_cell.length_b   1.000
_cell.length_c   1.000
_cell.angle_alpha   90.00
_cell.angle_beta   90.00
_cell.angle_gamma   90.00
#
_symmetry.space_group_name_H-M   'P 1'
#
loop_
_entity.id
_entity.type
_entity.pdbx_description
1 polymer ?
#
loop_
_entity_poly.entity_id
_entity_poly.type
_entity_poly.pdbx_seq_one_letter_code
_entity_poly.pdbx_strand_id
1 'polypeptide(L)'
;DKWQADTLVLQPRFNGGTGENALAAALFFGGTPYIEIIAAKGEDDPRIVAGGMASLEAAEGTGGAMEAVWSRVIPLIIKARKTFDAKAPLADPAVRDIRHISTANIARYGAKAVAQAAARAAYRLCCHAPHWRIGWRQAVEGNDVWSRHDLGGERWQVLVDPGDHFYADPFPMFRGGRDYLFFEDLDHKTGKGVISVAAFDDQGRPGEARVVLEEPWHLSYPFLIEEGGEIYMIPEASLSGEISIYRAVDFPSGWRKEAVLVSGVEAADATVIRHGGRYWMFAVVRDGVGGYSDTLMIWHAPALFGPWTAHSGNPLLVDDRSARPAGNMIVRNGTLWRPVQDCRNGYGTALGLARVDRLTTRSFEQTVETVLRSSAEWPGRKLHTLNSNGRIETIDGSVIRPKTKLLADIVEKRFAPGAQ
;
A
#
# COMPACT_ATOMS: atom_id res chain seq x y z
N ASP A 1 -5.55 46.55 12.46
CA ASP A 1 -4.11 46.42 12.72
C ASP A 1 -3.77 45.46 13.86
N LYS A 2 -4.32 45.59 15.09
CA LYS A 2 -4.05 44.60 16.16
C LYS A 2 -4.56 43.16 15.90
N TRP A 3 -5.62 43.00 15.11
CA TRP A 3 -6.17 41.67 14.77
C TRP A 3 -5.29 40.86 13.80
N GLN A 4 -4.43 41.51 13.01
CA GLN A 4 -3.55 40.82 12.06
C GLN A 4 -2.31 40.19 12.72
N ALA A 5 -1.83 40.73 13.85
CA ALA A 5 -0.62 40.23 14.51
C ALA A 5 -0.83 38.86 15.20
N ASP A 6 -2.03 38.55 15.68
CA ASP A 6 -2.33 37.31 16.40
C ASP A 6 -3.05 36.25 15.56
N THR A 7 -3.36 36.52 14.29
CA THR A 7 -4.05 35.57 13.42
C THR A 7 -3.10 34.46 12.99
N LEU A 8 -3.43 33.21 13.36
CA LEU A 8 -2.72 32.03 12.87
C LEU A 8 -3.04 31.81 11.39
N VAL A 9 -2.04 31.98 10.53
CA VAL A 9 -2.12 31.69 9.11
C VAL A 9 -1.55 30.29 8.86
N LEU A 10 -2.33 29.45 8.19
CA LEU A 10 -1.89 28.14 7.69
C LEU A 10 -1.73 28.22 6.17
N GLN A 11 -0.51 28.04 5.68
CA GLN A 11 -0.19 28.17 4.26
C GLN A 11 0.42 26.87 3.72
N PRO A 12 -0.19 26.23 2.70
CA PRO A 12 0.43 25.11 2.02
C PRO A 12 1.57 25.59 1.11
N ARG A 13 2.68 24.83 1.12
CA ARG A 13 3.78 24.92 0.16
C ARG A 13 3.99 23.58 -0.54
N PHE A 14 4.47 23.65 -1.78
CA PHE A 14 4.75 22.49 -2.63
C PHE A 14 6.22 22.54 -3.04
N ASN A 15 7.03 21.62 -2.52
CA ASN A 15 8.49 21.64 -2.67
C ASN A 15 9.11 23.02 -2.32
N GLY A 16 8.59 23.69 -1.27
CA GLY A 16 9.01 25.03 -0.84
C GLY A 16 8.42 26.21 -1.64
N GLY A 17 7.68 25.98 -2.73
CA GLY A 17 6.98 27.01 -3.50
C GLY A 17 5.53 27.23 -3.04
N THR A 18 4.97 28.42 -3.24
CA THR A 18 3.58 28.77 -2.84
C THR A 18 2.64 28.92 -4.04
N GLY A 19 1.38 28.54 -3.85
CA GLY A 19 0.31 28.75 -4.84
C GLY A 19 0.24 27.71 -5.95
N GLU A 20 -0.77 27.82 -6.81
CA GLU A 20 -1.08 26.83 -7.85
C GLU A 20 0.03 26.69 -8.89
N ASN A 21 0.73 27.78 -9.22
CA ASN A 21 1.85 27.74 -10.15
C ASN A 21 3.00 26.88 -9.61
N ALA A 22 3.28 26.93 -8.30
CA ALA A 22 4.28 26.08 -7.67
C ALA A 22 3.88 24.61 -7.73
N LEU A 23 2.62 24.30 -7.43
CA LEU A 23 2.07 22.95 -7.53
C LEU A 23 2.16 22.41 -8.96
N ALA A 24 1.67 23.18 -9.93
CA ALA A 24 1.69 22.81 -11.34
C ALA A 24 3.13 22.57 -11.82
N ALA A 25 4.07 23.47 -11.49
CA ALA A 25 5.48 23.30 -11.85
C ALA A 25 6.09 22.06 -11.19
N ALA A 26 5.80 21.80 -9.91
CA ALA A 26 6.29 20.64 -9.20
C ALA A 26 5.80 19.33 -9.83
N LEU A 27 4.51 19.24 -10.15
CA LEU A 27 3.92 18.08 -10.83
C LEU A 27 4.47 17.91 -12.24
N PHE A 28 4.61 19.00 -12.98
CA PHE A 28 5.03 18.97 -14.38
C PHE A 28 6.50 18.57 -14.54
N PHE A 29 7.38 19.02 -13.64
CA PHE A 29 8.83 18.79 -13.75
C PHE A 29 9.39 17.75 -12.76
N GLY A 30 8.75 17.53 -11.62
CA GLY A 30 9.30 16.79 -10.49
C GLY A 30 8.47 15.59 -10.01
N GLY A 31 7.28 15.35 -10.56
CA GLY A 31 6.38 14.28 -10.10
C GLY A 31 5.64 14.68 -8.83
N THR A 32 5.40 13.74 -7.90
CA THR A 32 4.68 14.00 -6.66
C THR A 32 5.40 15.06 -5.80
N PRO A 33 4.80 16.22 -5.51
CA PRO A 33 5.39 17.21 -4.63
C PRO A 33 5.32 16.79 -3.16
N TYR A 34 6.31 17.21 -2.39
CA TYR A 34 6.19 17.28 -0.94
C TYR A 34 5.31 18.48 -0.56
N ILE A 35 4.28 18.22 0.24
CA ILE A 35 3.35 19.22 0.77
C ILE A 35 3.84 19.61 2.17
N GLU A 36 3.97 20.91 2.42
CA GLU A 36 4.27 21.47 3.73
C GLU A 36 3.13 22.38 4.16
N ILE A 37 2.62 22.21 5.38
CA ILE A 37 1.72 23.18 5.99
C ILE A 37 2.54 24.06 6.92
N ILE A 38 2.67 25.33 6.53
CA ILE A 38 3.37 26.34 7.30
C ILE A 38 2.38 27.04 8.21
N ALA A 39 2.72 27.18 9.49
CA ALA A 39 1.99 27.99 10.45
C ALA A 39 2.80 29.23 10.79
N ALA A 40 2.17 30.41 10.76
CA ALA A 40 2.76 31.67 11.17
C ALA A 40 1.76 32.52 11.96
N LYS A 41 2.24 33.32 12.91
CA LYS A 41 1.49 34.36 13.62
C LYS A 41 2.22 35.70 13.40
N GLY A 42 1.74 36.50 12.46
CA GLY A 42 2.47 37.67 11.98
C GLY A 42 3.65 37.32 11.05
N GLU A 43 4.62 38.23 10.93
CA GLU A 43 5.80 38.07 10.05
C GLU A 43 6.92 37.23 10.66
N ASP A 44 6.86 36.95 11.96
CA ASP A 44 7.94 36.27 12.68
C ASP A 44 7.67 34.75 12.86
N ASP A 45 8.69 33.96 12.57
CA ASP A 45 8.83 32.54 12.94
C ASP A 45 7.88 31.54 12.25
N PRO A 46 7.85 31.45 10.90
CA PRO A 46 7.04 30.43 10.21
C PRO A 46 7.56 29.02 10.52
N ARG A 47 6.66 28.10 10.84
CA ARG A 47 6.97 26.72 11.28
C ARG A 47 6.31 25.68 10.39
N ILE A 48 7.00 24.59 10.07
CA ILE A 48 6.39 23.44 9.37
C ILE A 48 5.66 22.58 10.39
N VAL A 49 4.33 22.63 10.38
CA VAL A 49 3.48 21.97 11.40
C VAL A 49 2.83 20.67 10.92
N ALA A 50 2.82 20.43 9.60
CA ALA A 50 2.47 19.15 9.00
C ALA A 50 3.11 19.05 7.61
N GLY A 51 3.26 17.82 7.11
CA GLY A 51 3.69 17.59 5.75
C GLY A 51 3.39 16.17 5.28
N GLY A 52 3.48 15.95 3.98
CA GLY A 52 3.18 14.66 3.37
C GLY A 52 3.33 14.64 1.86
N MET A 53 3.17 13.46 1.27
CA MET A 53 3.21 13.22 -0.18
C MET A 53 1.96 12.47 -0.60
N ALA A 54 1.22 13.07 -1.54
CA ALA A 54 -0.01 12.50 -2.06
C ALA A 54 0.27 11.38 -3.07
N SER A 55 -0.57 10.36 -3.10
CA SER A 55 -0.56 9.37 -4.17
C SER A 55 -1.18 9.97 -5.43
N LEU A 56 -0.45 9.89 -6.54
CA LEU A 56 -0.92 10.26 -7.88
C LEU A 56 -1.43 9.05 -8.68
N GLU A 57 -1.66 7.92 -8.02
CA GLU A 57 -2.01 6.66 -8.68
C GLU A 57 -3.31 6.74 -9.50
N ALA A 58 -4.34 7.40 -8.95
CA ALA A 58 -5.64 7.58 -9.60
C ALA A 58 -5.70 8.83 -10.48
N ALA A 59 -4.62 9.60 -10.59
CA ALA A 59 -4.61 10.89 -11.26
C ALA A 59 -4.61 10.76 -12.79
N GLU A 60 -5.55 11.42 -13.45
CA GLU A 60 -5.57 11.58 -14.90
C GLU A 60 -4.92 12.91 -15.32
N GLY A 61 -3.72 12.82 -15.88
CA GLY A 61 -2.96 13.98 -16.33
C GLY A 61 -2.58 14.93 -15.19
N THR A 62 -2.18 16.15 -15.53
CA THR A 62 -1.74 17.15 -14.53
C THR A 62 -2.91 17.67 -13.69
N GLY A 63 -4.11 17.82 -14.27
CA GLY A 63 -5.29 18.30 -13.56
C GLY A 63 -5.71 17.36 -12.42
N GLY A 64 -5.89 16.07 -12.72
CA GLY A 64 -6.19 15.06 -11.69
C GLY A 64 -5.06 14.93 -10.66
N ALA A 65 -3.80 15.17 -11.07
CA ALA A 65 -2.68 15.16 -10.13
C ALA A 65 -2.72 16.36 -9.17
N MET A 66 -3.14 17.53 -9.64
CA MET A 66 -3.37 18.69 -8.78
C MET A 66 -4.51 18.43 -7.80
N GLU A 67 -5.62 17.84 -8.23
CA GLU A 67 -6.74 17.45 -7.37
C GLU A 67 -6.31 16.45 -6.29
N ALA A 68 -5.52 15.44 -6.67
CA ALA A 68 -4.98 14.46 -5.74
C ALA A 68 -4.13 15.14 -4.65
N VAL A 69 -3.24 16.07 -5.02
CA VAL A 69 -2.44 16.83 -4.03
C VAL A 69 -3.34 17.72 -3.16
N TRP A 70 -4.28 18.46 -3.76
CA TRP A 70 -5.17 19.35 -3.02
C TRP A 70 -6.06 18.62 -2.02
N SER A 71 -6.54 17.42 -2.37
CA SER A 71 -7.31 16.58 -1.44
C SER A 71 -6.53 16.23 -0.17
N ARG A 72 -5.19 16.21 -0.23
CA ARG A 72 -4.31 15.97 0.93
C ARG A 72 -3.96 17.23 1.73
N VAL A 73 -4.14 18.41 1.18
CA VAL A 73 -3.90 19.66 1.91
C VAL A 73 -4.87 19.80 3.08
N ILE A 74 -6.15 19.48 2.90
CA ILE A 74 -7.18 19.56 3.95
C ILE A 74 -6.83 18.69 5.18
N PRO A 75 -6.60 17.37 5.05
CA PRO A 75 -6.25 16.54 6.20
C PRO A 75 -4.93 16.98 6.86
N LEU A 76 -3.96 17.47 6.09
CA LEU A 76 -2.73 18.03 6.64
C LEU A 76 -2.97 19.32 7.43
N ILE A 77 -3.89 20.19 7.00
CA ILE A 77 -4.32 21.38 7.75
C ILE A 77 -5.03 20.97 9.04
N ILE A 78 -5.91 19.97 8.99
CA ILE A 78 -6.59 19.45 10.19
C ILE A 78 -5.56 18.90 11.19
N LYS A 79 -4.55 18.17 10.70
CA LYS A 79 -3.43 17.66 11.50
C LYS A 79 -2.60 18.79 12.11
N ALA A 80 -2.31 19.83 11.33
CA ALA A 80 -1.58 21.02 11.79
C ALA A 80 -2.30 21.73 12.95
N ARG A 81 -3.64 21.86 12.90
CA ARG A 81 -4.42 22.48 13.98
C ARG A 81 -4.30 21.78 15.33
N LYS A 82 -4.08 20.46 15.32
CA LYS A 82 -3.88 19.66 16.55
C LYS A 82 -2.45 19.77 17.10
N THR A 83 -1.52 20.33 16.33
CA THR A 83 -0.06 20.17 16.52
C THR A 83 0.70 21.50 16.47
N PHE A 84 0.05 22.65 16.70
CA PHE A 84 0.79 23.91 16.82
C PHE A 84 1.64 23.90 18.10
N ASP A 85 2.90 23.48 17.95
CA ASP A 85 3.92 23.38 18.99
C ASP A 85 5.10 24.28 18.63
N ALA A 86 5.59 25.06 19.59
CA ALA A 86 6.78 25.90 19.43
C ALA A 86 8.06 25.10 19.08
N LYS A 87 8.02 23.76 19.24
CA LYS A 87 9.12 22.85 18.85
C LYS A 87 9.11 22.43 17.37
N ALA A 88 8.11 22.84 16.59
CA ALA A 88 8.07 22.54 15.16
C ALA A 88 9.32 23.10 14.44
N PRO A 89 9.82 22.43 13.38
CA PRO A 89 10.93 22.94 12.59
C PRO A 89 10.61 24.32 12.01
N LEU A 90 11.61 25.20 11.98
CA LEU A 90 11.52 26.46 11.24
C LEU A 90 11.30 26.15 9.76
N ALA A 91 10.32 26.82 9.17
CA ALA A 91 10.19 26.85 7.73
C ALA A 91 11.32 27.73 7.17
N ASP A 92 11.91 27.29 6.06
CA ASP A 92 12.81 28.16 5.31
C ASP A 92 12.01 29.40 4.85
N PRO A 93 12.44 30.62 5.22
CA PRO A 93 11.78 31.83 4.76
C PRO A 93 11.92 32.02 3.24
N ALA A 94 12.93 31.41 2.60
CA ALA A 94 13.13 31.48 1.17
C ALA A 94 12.10 30.61 0.43
N VAL A 95 11.16 31.26 -0.25
CA VAL A 95 10.33 30.60 -1.27
C VAL A 95 11.25 30.23 -2.44
N ARG A 96 11.27 28.96 -2.82
CA ARG A 96 12.10 28.51 -3.95
C ARG A 96 11.57 29.08 -5.27
N ASP A 97 12.48 29.44 -6.17
CA ASP A 97 12.13 29.89 -7.51
C ASP A 97 11.27 28.85 -8.24
N ILE A 98 10.07 29.28 -8.65
CA ILE A 98 9.12 28.44 -9.36
C ILE A 98 9.56 28.36 -10.82
N ARG A 99 9.88 27.16 -11.29
CA ARG A 99 10.24 26.95 -12.69
C ARG A 99 9.05 27.25 -13.60
N HIS A 100 9.22 28.21 -14.51
CA HIS A 100 8.15 28.60 -15.43
C HIS A 100 7.85 27.50 -16.47
N ILE A 101 6.57 27.21 -16.68
CA ILE A 101 6.10 26.28 -17.72
C ILE A 101 5.96 27.04 -19.03
N SER A 102 6.86 26.82 -19.99
CA SER A 102 6.78 27.43 -21.32
C SER A 102 5.87 26.65 -22.27
N THR A 103 5.40 27.29 -23.35
CA THR A 103 4.62 26.64 -24.41
C THR A 103 5.34 25.44 -25.03
N ALA A 104 6.68 25.54 -25.17
CA ALA A 104 7.50 24.42 -25.67
C ALA A 104 7.49 23.23 -24.69
N ASN A 105 7.46 23.48 -23.38
CA ASN A 105 7.35 22.43 -22.38
C ASN A 105 6.00 21.72 -22.48
N ILE A 106 4.91 22.48 -22.61
CA ILE A 106 3.54 21.95 -22.79
C ILE A 106 3.47 21.09 -24.06
N ALA A 107 3.99 21.58 -25.18
CA ALA A 107 4.00 20.82 -26.44
C ALA A 107 4.75 19.48 -26.32
N ARG A 108 5.94 19.48 -25.70
CA ARG A 108 6.71 18.24 -25.46
C ARG A 108 6.00 17.29 -24.51
N TYR A 109 5.43 17.80 -23.43
CA TYR A 109 4.68 17.00 -22.47
C TYR A 109 3.44 16.38 -23.12
N GLY A 110 2.67 17.17 -23.88
CA GLY A 110 1.51 16.68 -24.63
C GLY A 110 1.88 15.57 -25.61
N ALA A 111 2.93 15.77 -26.40
CA ALA A 111 3.42 14.73 -27.32
C ALA A 111 3.83 13.44 -26.57
N LYS A 112 4.56 13.56 -25.45
CA LYS A 112 4.95 12.43 -24.60
C LYS A 112 3.74 11.73 -23.99
N ALA A 113 2.76 12.49 -23.50
CA ALA A 113 1.54 11.96 -22.90
C ALA A 113 0.71 11.17 -23.91
N VAL A 114 0.54 11.69 -25.14
CA VAL A 114 -0.13 10.98 -26.24
C VAL A 114 0.62 9.70 -26.59
N ALA A 115 1.95 9.75 -26.73
CA ALA A 115 2.76 8.56 -27.01
C ALA A 115 2.65 7.51 -25.89
N GLN A 116 2.66 7.93 -24.63
CA GLN A 116 2.47 7.04 -23.47
C GLN A 116 1.06 6.44 -23.43
N ALA A 117 0.02 7.23 -23.73
CA ALA A 117 -1.35 6.75 -23.80
C ALA A 117 -1.51 5.71 -24.92
N ALA A 118 -0.95 5.97 -26.10
CA ALA A 118 -0.94 5.03 -27.21
C ALA A 118 -0.19 3.73 -26.86
N ALA A 119 0.99 3.84 -26.23
CA ALA A 119 1.75 2.67 -25.77
C ALA A 119 0.98 1.86 -24.72
N ARG A 120 0.31 2.52 -23.75
CA ARG A 120 -0.54 1.84 -22.74
C ARG A 120 -1.74 1.15 -23.40
N ALA A 121 -2.37 1.78 -24.38
CA ALA A 121 -3.49 1.20 -25.12
C ALA A 121 -3.05 -0.04 -25.91
N ALA A 122 -1.95 0.05 -26.66
CA ALA A 122 -1.37 -1.09 -27.37
C ALA A 122 -0.98 -2.21 -26.40
N TYR A 123 -0.39 -1.87 -25.25
CA TYR A 123 -0.04 -2.84 -24.22
C TYR A 123 -1.28 -3.57 -23.68
N ARG A 124 -2.35 -2.85 -23.30
CA ARG A 124 -3.61 -3.46 -22.82
C ARG A 124 -4.35 -4.26 -23.90
N LEU A 125 -4.14 -3.94 -25.18
CA LEU A 125 -4.68 -4.73 -26.27
C LEU A 125 -3.99 -6.10 -26.33
N CYS A 126 -2.67 -6.13 -26.21
CA CYS A 126 -1.84 -7.33 -26.39
C CYS A 126 -1.57 -8.13 -25.11
N CYS A 127 -1.67 -7.50 -23.93
CA CYS A 127 -1.32 -8.08 -22.64
C CYS A 127 -2.44 -7.89 -21.61
N HIS A 128 -2.51 -8.83 -20.68
CA HIS A 128 -3.19 -8.69 -19.40
C HIS A 128 -2.34 -7.76 -18.51
N ALA A 129 -2.95 -6.71 -17.96
CA ALA A 129 -2.22 -5.61 -17.34
C ALA A 129 -3.05 -4.86 -16.27
N PRO A 130 -2.55 -4.76 -15.01
CA PRO A 130 -1.40 -5.48 -14.47
C PRO A 130 -1.66 -6.99 -14.43
N HIS A 131 -0.62 -7.82 -14.39
CA HIS A 131 -0.75 -9.25 -14.15
C HIS A 131 0.25 -9.65 -13.06
N TRP A 132 -0.28 -9.97 -11.89
CA TRP A 132 0.49 -10.35 -10.73
C TRP A 132 0.79 -11.84 -10.72
N ARG A 133 1.80 -12.21 -9.94
CA ARG A 133 2.24 -13.59 -9.78
C ARG A 133 2.73 -13.75 -8.36
N ILE A 134 2.36 -14.86 -7.74
CA ILE A 134 2.83 -15.22 -6.41
C ILE A 134 4.12 -16.04 -6.49
N GLY A 135 5.08 -15.63 -5.69
CA GLY A 135 6.28 -16.36 -5.34
C GLY A 135 6.15 -16.99 -3.96
N TRP A 136 6.67 -18.21 -3.80
CA TRP A 136 6.72 -18.89 -2.51
C TRP A 136 8.00 -19.69 -2.36
N ARG A 137 8.43 -19.92 -1.11
CA ARG A 137 9.53 -20.82 -0.75
C ARG A 137 9.33 -21.36 0.65
N GLN A 138 10.05 -22.44 0.98
CA GLN A 138 10.15 -22.89 2.36
C GLN A 138 10.96 -21.87 3.16
N ALA A 139 10.42 -21.43 4.29
CA ALA A 139 11.09 -20.50 5.18
C ALA A 139 12.23 -21.22 5.90
N VAL A 140 13.40 -20.60 5.90
CA VAL A 140 14.57 -21.07 6.63
C VAL A 140 14.97 -19.99 7.62
N GLU A 141 15.07 -20.37 8.89
CA GLU A 141 15.43 -19.45 9.97
C GLU A 141 16.74 -18.71 9.64
N GLY A 142 16.73 -17.39 9.75
CA GLY A 142 17.88 -16.54 9.45
C GLY A 142 18.19 -16.32 7.96
N ASN A 143 17.42 -16.92 7.05
CA ASN A 143 17.62 -16.79 5.59
C ASN A 143 16.39 -16.26 4.84
N ASP A 144 15.42 -15.70 5.57
CA ASP A 144 14.26 -15.01 5.01
C ASP A 144 14.55 -13.53 4.68
N VAL A 145 13.62 -12.88 3.98
CA VAL A 145 13.76 -11.48 3.54
C VAL A 145 14.01 -10.54 4.72
N TRP A 146 13.36 -10.80 5.84
CA TRP A 146 13.49 -10.02 7.06
C TRP A 146 14.86 -10.15 7.73
N SER A 147 15.56 -11.28 7.55
CA SER A 147 16.92 -11.47 8.09
C SER A 147 17.98 -10.90 7.16
N ARG A 148 17.72 -10.97 5.85
CA ARG A 148 18.69 -10.62 4.81
C ARG A 148 18.60 -9.17 4.34
N HIS A 149 17.42 -8.56 4.47
CA HIS A 149 17.08 -7.28 3.85
C HIS A 149 17.25 -7.26 2.32
N ASP A 150 17.13 -8.44 1.69
CA ASP A 150 17.18 -8.65 0.24
C ASP A 150 16.20 -9.78 -0.16
N LEU A 151 16.04 -10.03 -1.47
CA LEU A 151 15.20 -11.11 -2.01
C LEU A 151 15.95 -12.42 -2.24
N GLY A 152 17.22 -12.50 -1.81
CA GLY A 152 18.06 -13.68 -1.93
C GLY A 152 17.74 -14.76 -0.90
N GLY A 153 18.59 -15.80 -0.85
CA GLY A 153 18.38 -16.99 -0.02
C GLY A 153 17.86 -18.17 -0.84
N GLU A 154 16.91 -18.93 -0.28
CA GLU A 154 16.28 -20.04 -0.99
C GLU A 154 15.55 -19.57 -2.25
N ARG A 155 15.59 -20.39 -3.31
CA ARG A 155 15.02 -20.03 -4.60
C ARG A 155 13.50 -19.90 -4.50
N TRP A 156 12.98 -18.76 -4.98
CA TRP A 156 11.55 -18.56 -5.15
C TRP A 156 10.98 -19.53 -6.18
N GLN A 157 9.87 -20.16 -5.83
CA GLN A 157 9.01 -20.93 -6.71
C GLN A 157 7.78 -20.09 -7.08
N VAL A 158 7.17 -20.38 -8.21
CA VAL A 158 5.98 -19.66 -8.68
C VAL A 158 4.74 -20.49 -8.35
N LEU A 159 3.72 -19.86 -7.76
CA LEU A 159 2.38 -20.42 -7.78
C LEU A 159 1.79 -20.17 -9.16
N VAL A 160 1.46 -21.24 -9.88
CA VAL A 160 1.01 -21.15 -11.28
C VAL A 160 -0.44 -20.67 -11.33
N ASP A 161 -0.66 -19.56 -12.04
CA ASP A 161 -1.98 -19.02 -12.39
C ASP A 161 -2.49 -19.62 -13.72
N PRO A 162 -3.81 -19.59 -14.01
CA PRO A 162 -4.37 -20.11 -15.26
C PRO A 162 -4.07 -19.22 -16.48
N GLY A 163 -3.49 -18.02 -16.29
CA GLY A 163 -3.02 -17.13 -17.34
C GLY A 163 -4.01 -16.06 -17.78
N ASP A 164 -5.31 -16.33 -17.66
CA ASP A 164 -6.43 -15.40 -17.82
C ASP A 164 -6.95 -14.90 -16.47
N HIS A 165 -6.41 -15.41 -15.37
CA HIS A 165 -6.50 -14.81 -14.04
C HIS A 165 -5.09 -14.39 -13.58
N PHE A 166 -4.99 -13.47 -12.62
CA PHE A 166 -3.74 -13.32 -11.84
C PHE A 166 -3.97 -13.70 -10.40
N TYR A 167 -2.90 -14.12 -9.73
CA TYR A 167 -2.88 -14.30 -8.27
C TYR A 167 -1.98 -13.25 -7.61
N ALA A 168 -2.48 -12.62 -6.53
CA ALA A 168 -1.79 -11.57 -5.77
C ALA A 168 -2.09 -11.67 -4.27
N ASP A 169 -1.41 -10.87 -3.45
CA ASP A 169 -1.62 -10.80 -2.01
C ASP A 169 -1.58 -12.16 -1.28
N PRO A 170 -0.45 -12.89 -1.34
CA PRO A 170 -0.34 -14.20 -0.72
C PRO A 170 -0.31 -14.14 0.81
N PHE A 171 -1.25 -14.80 1.49
CA PHE A 171 -1.30 -15.00 2.95
C PHE A 171 -1.19 -16.49 3.31
N PRO A 172 -0.02 -16.94 3.80
CA PRO A 172 0.19 -18.31 4.23
C PRO A 172 -0.38 -18.55 5.64
N MET A 173 -0.95 -19.74 5.88
CA MET A 173 -1.45 -20.18 7.17
C MET A 173 -1.22 -21.67 7.37
N PHE A 174 -0.69 -22.06 8.53
CA PHE A 174 -0.53 -23.46 8.91
C PHE A 174 -1.65 -23.87 9.86
N ARG A 175 -2.40 -24.91 9.51
CA ARG A 175 -3.51 -25.42 10.33
C ARG A 175 -3.68 -26.92 10.13
N GLY A 176 -3.93 -27.66 11.21
CA GLY A 176 -4.25 -29.08 11.13
C GLY A 176 -3.16 -29.94 10.46
N GLY A 177 -1.88 -29.55 10.60
CA GLY A 177 -0.75 -30.28 10.00
C GLY A 177 -0.47 -29.94 8.54
N ARG A 178 -1.18 -28.97 7.96
CA ARG A 178 -1.05 -28.58 6.54
C ARG A 178 -0.87 -27.08 6.37
N ASP A 179 -0.07 -26.70 5.38
CA ASP A 179 0.09 -25.32 4.93
C ASP A 179 -0.97 -24.97 3.87
N TYR A 180 -1.54 -23.78 4.00
CA TYR A 180 -2.51 -23.20 3.08
C TYR A 180 -2.02 -21.83 2.65
N LEU A 181 -2.30 -21.46 1.40
CA LEU A 181 -1.98 -20.15 0.87
C LEU A 181 -3.25 -19.50 0.33
N PHE A 182 -3.73 -18.46 1.01
CA PHE A 182 -4.86 -17.64 0.59
C PHE A 182 -4.35 -16.48 -0.26
N PHE A 183 -5.11 -16.06 -1.26
CA PHE A 183 -4.70 -14.99 -2.18
C PHE A 183 -5.90 -14.36 -2.90
N GLU A 184 -5.67 -13.16 -3.45
CA GLU A 184 -6.54 -12.56 -4.47
C GLU A 184 -6.45 -13.38 -5.76
N ASP A 185 -7.60 -13.73 -6.30
CA ASP A 185 -7.77 -14.37 -7.61
C ASP A 185 -8.61 -13.45 -8.49
N LEU A 186 -7.96 -12.73 -9.40
CA LEU A 186 -8.61 -11.78 -10.30
C LEU A 186 -8.78 -12.36 -11.70
N ASP A 187 -10.02 -12.44 -12.15
CA ASP A 187 -10.38 -12.77 -13.53
C ASP A 187 -10.20 -11.55 -14.45
N HIS A 188 -9.30 -11.64 -15.45
CA HIS A 188 -9.02 -10.54 -16.38
C HIS A 188 -10.22 -10.17 -17.25
N LYS A 189 -11.18 -11.07 -17.44
CA LYS A 189 -12.38 -10.83 -18.25
C LYS A 189 -13.37 -9.94 -17.52
N THR A 190 -13.55 -10.16 -16.22
CA THR A 190 -14.51 -9.40 -15.39
C THR A 190 -13.86 -8.24 -14.65
N GLY A 191 -12.55 -8.29 -14.40
CA GLY A 191 -11.82 -7.32 -13.59
C GLY A 191 -12.13 -7.41 -12.09
N LYS A 192 -12.72 -8.53 -11.64
CA LYS A 192 -13.14 -8.75 -10.26
C LYS A 192 -12.22 -9.76 -9.58
N GLY A 193 -11.73 -9.41 -8.40
CA GLY A 193 -10.99 -10.28 -7.49
C GLY A 193 -11.95 -11.01 -6.55
N VAL A 194 -11.65 -12.28 -6.31
CA VAL A 194 -12.24 -13.11 -5.25
C VAL A 194 -11.11 -13.66 -4.39
N ILE A 195 -11.43 -14.24 -3.22
CA ILE A 195 -10.41 -14.91 -2.41
C ILE A 195 -10.40 -16.40 -2.76
N SER A 196 -9.22 -16.89 -3.13
CA SER A 196 -8.94 -18.30 -3.39
C SER A 196 -7.90 -18.84 -2.41
N VAL A 197 -7.84 -20.17 -2.29
CA VAL A 197 -6.84 -20.89 -1.48
C VAL A 197 -6.19 -22.02 -2.28
N ALA A 198 -4.89 -22.22 -2.08
CA ALA A 198 -4.17 -23.42 -2.48
C ALA A 198 -3.67 -24.16 -1.23
N ALA A 199 -4.08 -25.43 -1.07
CA ALA A 199 -3.60 -26.28 0.03
C ALA A 199 -2.33 -27.01 -0.41
N PHE A 200 -1.31 -27.05 0.44
CA PHE A 200 -0.06 -27.74 0.15
C PHE A 200 -0.21 -29.24 0.42
N ASP A 201 0.38 -30.07 -0.44
CA ASP A 201 0.45 -31.51 -0.26
C ASP A 201 1.52 -31.90 0.78
N ASP A 202 1.58 -33.19 1.13
CA ASP A 202 2.54 -33.71 2.11
C ASP A 202 4.01 -33.61 1.63
N GLN A 203 4.22 -33.30 0.34
CA GLN A 203 5.53 -33.04 -0.26
C GLN A 203 5.86 -31.54 -0.30
N GLY A 204 5.01 -30.68 0.28
CA GLY A 204 5.20 -29.24 0.34
C GLY A 204 4.97 -28.52 -0.99
N ARG A 205 4.15 -29.09 -1.89
CA ARG A 205 3.78 -28.47 -3.18
C ARG A 205 2.35 -27.92 -3.12
N PRO A 206 2.09 -26.73 -3.69
CA PRO A 206 0.74 -26.18 -3.73
C PRO A 206 -0.17 -27.02 -4.64
N GLY A 207 -1.37 -27.31 -4.17
CA GLY A 207 -2.45 -27.90 -4.95
C GLY A 207 -3.20 -26.90 -5.81
N GLU A 208 -4.31 -27.35 -6.38
CA GLU A 208 -5.20 -26.51 -7.19
C GLU A 208 -5.85 -25.41 -6.34
N ALA A 209 -5.93 -24.21 -6.93
CA ALA A 209 -6.63 -23.07 -6.35
C ALA A 209 -8.14 -23.31 -6.29
N ARG A 210 -8.77 -22.92 -5.17
CA ARG A 210 -10.22 -22.99 -5.00
C ARG A 210 -10.74 -21.69 -4.42
N VAL A 211 -11.80 -21.15 -5.01
CA VAL A 211 -12.50 -19.97 -4.46
C VAL A 211 -13.11 -20.33 -3.11
N VAL A 212 -12.91 -19.46 -2.13
CA VAL A 212 -13.40 -19.64 -0.74
C VAL A 212 -14.25 -18.49 -0.23
N LEU A 213 -14.11 -17.30 -0.83
CA LEU A 213 -14.94 -16.15 -0.50
C LEU A 213 -15.14 -15.28 -1.74
N GLU A 214 -16.41 -15.03 -2.06
CA GLU A 214 -16.84 -14.15 -3.14
C GLU A 214 -17.98 -13.25 -2.63
N GLU A 215 -17.89 -11.97 -2.93
CA GLU A 215 -18.91 -10.96 -2.62
C GLU A 215 -19.31 -10.21 -3.90
N PRO A 216 -20.37 -9.37 -3.91
CA PRO A 216 -20.74 -8.58 -5.08
C PRO A 216 -19.68 -7.55 -5.52
N TRP A 217 -18.76 -7.19 -4.63
CA TRP A 217 -17.63 -6.30 -4.90
C TRP A 217 -16.30 -7.06 -5.04
N HIS A 218 -15.26 -6.35 -5.44
CA HIS A 218 -13.90 -6.87 -5.55
C HIS A 218 -13.32 -7.19 -4.16
N LEU A 219 -12.68 -8.34 -4.02
CA LEU A 219 -11.96 -8.76 -2.81
C LEU A 219 -10.49 -9.04 -3.12
N SER A 220 -9.59 -8.56 -2.26
CA SER A 220 -8.15 -8.84 -2.29
C SER A 220 -7.58 -8.93 -0.87
N TYR A 221 -6.26 -8.97 -0.70
CA TYR A 221 -5.56 -8.89 0.60
C TYR A 221 -6.23 -9.71 1.74
N PRO A 222 -6.27 -11.05 1.67
CA PRO A 222 -6.98 -11.89 2.63
C PRO A 222 -6.21 -12.02 3.95
N PHE A 223 -6.12 -10.94 4.74
CA PHE A 223 -5.43 -10.95 6.03
C PHE A 223 -6.07 -11.97 6.98
N LEU A 224 -5.26 -12.86 7.56
CA LEU A 224 -5.70 -13.94 8.45
C LEU A 224 -5.23 -13.72 9.88
N ILE A 225 -6.09 -14.03 10.85
CA ILE A 225 -5.76 -13.98 12.28
C ILE A 225 -6.44 -15.13 13.03
N GLU A 226 -5.73 -15.74 13.97
CA GLU A 226 -6.29 -16.73 14.90
C GLU A 226 -6.62 -16.08 16.24
N GLU A 227 -7.83 -16.32 16.77
CA GLU A 227 -8.27 -15.82 18.07
C GLU A 227 -9.19 -16.87 18.73
N GLY A 228 -8.90 -17.24 19.98
CA GLY A 228 -9.73 -18.21 20.71
C GLY A 228 -9.81 -19.60 20.07
N GLY A 229 -8.81 -20.00 19.28
CA GLY A 229 -8.79 -21.28 18.54
C GLY A 229 -9.55 -21.26 17.22
N GLU A 230 -10.17 -20.13 16.87
CA GLU A 230 -10.93 -19.90 15.64
C GLU A 230 -10.09 -19.08 14.65
N ILE A 231 -10.38 -19.24 13.35
CA ILE A 231 -9.69 -18.53 12.28
C ILE A 231 -10.61 -17.46 11.71
N TYR A 232 -10.06 -16.27 11.52
CA TYR A 232 -10.73 -15.13 10.93
C TYR A 232 -9.97 -14.58 9.74
N MET A 233 -10.72 -13.99 8.80
CA MET A 233 -10.21 -13.30 7.61
C MET A 233 -10.75 -11.87 7.56
N ILE A 234 -9.89 -10.91 7.25
CA ILE A 234 -10.23 -9.51 6.97
C ILE A 234 -9.74 -9.23 5.55
N PRO A 235 -10.56 -9.47 4.51
CA PRO A 235 -10.17 -9.14 3.14
C PRO A 235 -10.18 -7.62 2.93
N GLU A 236 -9.36 -7.13 2.00
CA GLU A 236 -9.62 -5.81 1.41
C GLU A 236 -10.94 -5.87 0.65
N ALA A 237 -11.84 -4.95 0.99
CA ALA A 237 -13.16 -4.80 0.40
C ALA A 237 -13.50 -3.30 0.31
N SER A 238 -12.61 -2.50 -0.27
CA SER A 238 -12.68 -1.03 -0.25
C SER A 238 -14.05 -0.47 -0.66
N LEU A 239 -14.65 -1.04 -1.71
CA LEU A 239 -15.97 -0.63 -2.23
C LEU A 239 -17.16 -1.05 -1.34
N SER A 240 -16.96 -1.84 -0.29
CA SER A 240 -18.03 -2.19 0.66
C SER A 240 -18.38 -1.06 1.62
N GLY A 241 -17.49 -0.07 1.78
CA GLY A 241 -17.66 1.05 2.72
C GLY A 241 -17.40 0.68 4.19
N GLU A 242 -16.80 -0.49 4.45
CA GLU A 242 -16.49 -0.98 5.79
C GLU A 242 -15.31 -1.95 5.81
N ILE A 243 -14.74 -2.17 7.00
CA ILE A 243 -13.77 -3.23 7.27
C ILE A 243 -14.52 -4.34 8.00
N SER A 244 -14.69 -5.48 7.31
CA SER A 244 -15.44 -6.64 7.82
C SER A 244 -14.51 -7.79 8.18
N ILE A 245 -14.87 -8.55 9.21
CA ILE A 245 -14.19 -9.78 9.60
C ILE A 245 -15.10 -10.98 9.35
N TYR A 246 -14.54 -12.02 8.75
CA TYR A 246 -15.21 -13.28 8.43
C TYR A 246 -14.63 -14.39 9.30
N ARG A 247 -15.47 -15.25 9.85
CA ARG A 247 -15.06 -16.45 10.58
C ARG A 247 -15.08 -17.66 9.65
N ALA A 248 -14.06 -18.51 9.75
CA ALA A 248 -14.08 -19.82 9.12
C ALA A 248 -15.11 -20.73 9.82
N VAL A 249 -16.14 -21.16 9.08
CA VAL A 249 -17.15 -22.12 9.57
C VAL A 249 -16.87 -23.55 9.09
N ASP A 250 -16.08 -23.69 8.03
CA ASP A 250 -15.60 -24.95 7.47
C ASP A 250 -14.22 -24.72 6.85
N PHE A 251 -13.18 -24.65 7.67
CA PHE A 251 -11.85 -24.27 7.20
C PHE A 251 -11.27 -25.33 6.23
N PRO A 252 -10.72 -24.94 5.06
CA PRO A 252 -10.48 -23.57 4.58
C PRO A 252 -11.59 -22.98 3.68
N SER A 253 -12.63 -23.75 3.34
CA SER A 253 -13.59 -23.45 2.26
C SER A 253 -14.79 -22.59 2.64
N GLY A 254 -15.23 -22.62 3.90
CA GLY A 254 -16.45 -21.95 4.35
C GLY A 254 -16.16 -20.75 5.24
N TRP A 255 -16.64 -19.57 4.82
CA TRP A 255 -16.49 -18.31 5.54
C TRP A 255 -17.84 -17.63 5.75
N ARG A 256 -18.04 -17.04 6.93
CA ARG A 256 -19.23 -16.27 7.26
C ARG A 256 -18.82 -14.93 7.85
N LYS A 257 -19.39 -13.84 7.35
CA LYS A 257 -19.22 -12.52 7.95
C LYS A 257 -19.66 -12.55 9.42
N GLU A 258 -18.73 -12.24 10.31
CA GLU A 258 -18.92 -12.34 11.76
C GLU A 258 -19.22 -10.96 12.36
N ALA A 259 -18.49 -9.92 11.93
CA ALA A 259 -18.70 -8.56 12.41
C ALA A 259 -18.20 -7.50 11.43
N VAL A 260 -18.69 -6.28 11.61
CA VAL A 260 -18.10 -5.06 11.02
C VAL A 260 -17.19 -4.44 12.08
N LEU A 261 -15.90 -4.31 11.77
CA LEU A 261 -14.91 -3.77 12.69
C LEU A 261 -14.86 -2.24 12.65
N VAL A 262 -14.95 -1.66 11.45
CA VAL A 262 -15.00 -0.21 11.22
C VAL A 262 -15.97 0.04 10.06
N SER A 263 -16.93 0.95 10.24
CA SER A 263 -17.94 1.30 9.22
C SER A 263 -17.73 2.70 8.64
N GLY A 264 -18.24 2.95 7.44
CA GLY A 264 -18.25 4.28 6.81
C GLY A 264 -16.87 4.72 6.30
N VAL A 265 -16.04 3.76 5.90
CA VAL A 265 -14.68 3.99 5.43
C VAL A 265 -14.41 3.18 4.17
N GLU A 266 -13.79 3.81 3.18
CA GLU A 266 -13.24 3.14 2.01
C GLU A 266 -11.77 2.83 2.32
N ALA A 267 -11.52 1.61 2.81
CA ALA A 267 -10.23 1.19 3.35
C ALA A 267 -9.62 0.03 2.55
N ALA A 268 -8.29 0.05 2.47
CA ALA A 268 -7.49 -0.93 1.75
C ALA A 268 -6.38 -1.51 2.64
N ASP A 269 -6.03 -2.78 2.39
CA ASP A 269 -5.04 -3.60 3.09
C ASP A 269 -5.13 -3.61 4.63
N ALA A 270 -6.34 -3.74 5.18
CA ALA A 270 -6.55 -3.74 6.63
C ALA A 270 -5.75 -4.86 7.33
N THR A 271 -4.75 -4.47 8.13
CA THR A 271 -3.82 -5.40 8.80
C THR A 271 -3.89 -5.23 10.30
N VAL A 272 -4.12 -6.33 11.03
CA VAL A 272 -4.27 -6.30 12.49
C VAL A 272 -3.05 -6.91 13.19
N ILE A 273 -2.64 -6.33 14.31
CA ILE A 273 -1.67 -6.97 15.22
C ILE A 273 -2.03 -6.73 16.68
N ARG A 274 -1.78 -7.73 17.53
CA ARG A 274 -1.78 -7.56 18.97
C ARG A 274 -0.41 -7.10 19.45
N HIS A 275 -0.32 -5.88 19.99
CA HIS A 275 0.94 -5.30 20.47
C HIS A 275 0.69 -4.41 21.69
N GLY A 276 1.54 -4.51 22.71
CA GLY A 276 1.40 -3.71 23.95
C GLY A 276 0.06 -3.92 24.67
N GLY A 277 -0.49 -5.15 24.64
CA GLY A 277 -1.75 -5.50 25.29
C GLY A 277 -3.02 -5.01 24.58
N ARG A 278 -2.93 -4.51 23.34
CA ARG A 278 -4.05 -4.02 22.53
C ARG A 278 -4.01 -4.59 21.12
N TYR A 279 -5.13 -4.57 20.43
CA TYR A 279 -5.20 -4.77 18.99
C TYR A 279 -5.02 -3.42 18.30
N TRP A 280 -4.26 -3.43 17.22
CA TRP A 280 -4.01 -2.30 16.34
C TRP A 280 -4.38 -2.70 14.92
N MET A 281 -5.12 -1.86 14.22
CA MET A 281 -5.49 -2.06 12.81
C MET A 281 -4.90 -0.92 12.00
N PHE A 282 -4.12 -1.27 10.98
CA PHE A 282 -3.51 -0.36 10.03
C PHE A 282 -4.20 -0.54 8.69
N ALA A 283 -4.65 0.55 8.08
CA ALA A 283 -5.19 0.54 6.73
C ALA A 283 -4.94 1.88 6.07
N VAL A 284 -4.86 1.87 4.74
CA VAL A 284 -4.96 3.10 3.96
C VAL A 284 -6.43 3.42 3.73
N VAL A 285 -6.80 4.70 3.83
CA VAL A 285 -8.17 5.16 3.64
C VAL A 285 -8.22 6.19 2.53
N ARG A 286 -9.20 6.02 1.63
CA ARG A 286 -9.49 6.98 0.57
C ARG A 286 -10.64 7.91 1.01
N ASP A 287 -10.44 9.21 0.85
CA ASP A 287 -11.39 10.28 1.17
C ASP A 287 -11.82 11.03 -0.11
N GLY A 288 -12.58 10.34 -0.96
CA GLY A 288 -13.10 10.92 -2.20
C GLY A 288 -12.08 10.87 -3.34
N VAL A 289 -11.45 12.00 -3.68
CA VAL A 289 -10.66 12.14 -4.93
C VAL A 289 -9.20 11.68 -4.81
N GLY A 290 -8.72 11.44 -3.59
CA GLY A 290 -7.35 10.95 -3.35
C GLY A 290 -7.14 9.49 -3.79
N GLY A 291 -5.88 9.06 -3.89
CA GLY A 291 -5.50 7.68 -4.18
C GLY A 291 -5.57 6.77 -2.93
N TYR A 292 -5.56 5.46 -3.15
CA TYR A 292 -5.57 4.43 -2.09
C TYR A 292 -4.23 4.21 -1.40
N SER A 293 -3.17 4.93 -1.77
CA SER A 293 -1.80 4.53 -1.42
C SER A 293 -1.07 5.45 -0.46
N ASP A 294 -1.69 6.53 0.05
CA ASP A 294 -0.98 7.56 0.80
C ASP A 294 -1.47 7.81 2.23
N THR A 295 -2.72 7.52 2.57
CA THR A 295 -3.32 8.01 3.82
C THR A 295 -3.47 6.91 4.84
N LEU A 296 -2.47 6.74 5.70
CA LEU A 296 -2.50 5.75 6.76
C LEU A 296 -3.41 6.20 7.91
N MET A 297 -4.40 5.36 8.19
CA MET A 297 -5.22 5.43 9.39
C MET A 297 -4.91 4.24 10.30
N ILE A 298 -4.97 4.49 11.61
CA ILE A 298 -4.84 3.44 12.62
C ILE A 298 -6.08 3.45 13.52
N TRP A 299 -6.55 2.27 13.91
CA TRP A 299 -7.51 2.08 14.99
C TRP A 299 -6.92 1.16 16.04
N HIS A 300 -7.43 1.24 17.26
CA HIS A 300 -7.05 0.33 18.34
C HIS A 300 -8.26 -0.17 19.13
N ALA A 301 -8.16 -1.37 19.68
CA ALA A 301 -9.21 -2.01 20.45
C ALA A 301 -8.65 -2.83 21.63
N PRO A 302 -9.44 -3.03 22.70
CA PRO A 302 -9.08 -3.96 23.77
C PRO A 302 -9.23 -5.43 23.35
N ALA A 303 -10.07 -5.73 22.36
CA ALA A 303 -10.33 -7.06 21.82
C ALA A 303 -10.47 -7.01 20.29
N LEU A 304 -10.31 -8.15 19.61
CA LEU A 304 -10.36 -8.24 18.14
C LEU A 304 -11.68 -7.70 17.55
N PHE A 305 -12.80 -7.99 18.20
CA PHE A 305 -14.14 -7.53 17.77
C PHE A 305 -14.47 -6.10 18.24
N GLY A 306 -13.49 -5.40 18.80
CA GLY A 306 -13.66 -4.02 19.23
C GLY A 306 -13.95 -3.84 20.73
N PRO A 307 -14.50 -2.68 21.13
CA PRO A 307 -14.81 -1.55 20.24
C PRO A 307 -13.53 -0.95 19.64
N TRP A 308 -13.54 -0.73 18.32
CA TRP A 308 -12.44 -0.09 17.60
C TRP A 308 -12.51 1.42 17.75
N THR A 309 -11.44 2.02 18.24
CA THR A 309 -11.32 3.48 18.41
C THR A 309 -10.26 4.00 17.45
N ALA A 310 -10.59 5.05 16.68
CA ALA A 310 -9.63 5.71 15.82
C ALA A 310 -8.47 6.30 16.64
N HIS A 311 -7.24 6.12 16.16
CA HIS A 311 -6.06 6.71 16.77
C HIS A 311 -6.15 8.24 16.73
N SER A 312 -5.78 8.93 17.83
CA SER A 312 -6.03 10.39 17.95
C SER A 312 -5.27 11.23 16.92
N GLY A 313 -4.15 10.69 16.44
CA GLY A 313 -3.29 11.27 15.40
C GLY A 313 -3.73 11.01 13.96
N ASN A 314 -4.87 10.33 13.71
CA ASN A 314 -5.35 10.10 12.35
C ASN A 314 -5.59 11.41 11.56
N PRO A 315 -5.19 11.48 10.28
CA PRO A 315 -4.34 10.51 9.57
C PRO A 315 -2.87 10.57 10.04
N LEU A 316 -2.29 9.40 10.33
CA LEU A 316 -0.93 9.32 10.87
C LEU A 316 0.12 9.67 9.82
N LEU A 317 -0.04 9.14 8.61
CA LEU A 317 0.81 9.44 7.47
C LEU A 317 -0.04 9.91 6.30
N VAL A 318 0.52 10.85 5.55
CA VAL A 318 0.17 11.14 4.17
C VAL A 318 1.46 10.93 3.39
N ASP A 319 1.67 9.72 2.90
CA ASP A 319 2.93 9.31 2.26
C ASP A 319 2.70 8.11 1.32
N ASP A 320 2.81 8.35 0.02
CA ASP A 320 2.76 7.33 -1.03
C ASP A 320 3.94 6.33 -1.00
N ARG A 321 4.92 6.48 -0.11
CA ARG A 321 6.08 5.58 0.02
C ARG A 321 5.95 4.53 1.11
N SER A 322 5.12 4.78 2.12
CA SER A 322 5.17 4.00 3.36
C SER A 322 3.87 3.90 4.15
N ALA A 323 2.78 4.49 3.65
CA ALA A 323 1.47 4.43 4.31
C ALA A 323 0.81 3.06 4.14
N ARG A 324 0.76 2.54 2.91
CA ARG A 324 0.02 1.33 2.53
C ARG A 324 0.66 0.06 3.10
N PRO A 325 -0.08 -0.77 3.88
CA PRO A 325 0.39 -2.08 4.31
C PRO A 325 0.77 -3.00 3.14
N ALA A 326 1.68 -3.94 3.36
CA ALA A 326 2.19 -4.86 2.34
C ALA A 326 2.32 -6.31 2.87
N GLY A 327 1.37 -6.73 3.71
CA GLY A 327 1.36 -8.02 4.39
C GLY A 327 1.44 -7.92 5.92
N ASN A 328 1.67 -9.06 6.54
CA ASN A 328 1.71 -9.26 7.99
C ASN A 328 2.83 -8.45 8.64
N MET A 329 2.47 -7.82 9.76
CA MET A 329 3.44 -7.23 10.68
C MET A 329 4.08 -8.33 11.53
N ILE A 330 5.36 -8.17 11.88
CA ILE A 330 6.11 -9.15 12.67
C ILE A 330 6.79 -8.50 13.86
N VAL A 331 7.02 -9.28 14.92
CA VAL A 331 7.86 -8.86 16.05
C VAL A 331 9.16 -9.65 16.01
N ARG A 332 10.29 -8.96 15.85
CA ARG A 332 11.64 -9.55 15.85
C ARG A 332 12.51 -8.86 16.87
N ASN A 333 13.16 -9.64 17.73
CA ASN A 333 14.03 -9.13 18.80
C ASN A 333 13.32 -8.04 19.65
N GLY A 334 12.04 -8.27 19.97
CA GLY A 334 11.21 -7.33 20.73
C GLY A 334 10.72 -6.09 19.96
N THR A 335 11.13 -5.93 18.71
CA THR A 335 10.79 -4.77 17.86
C THR A 335 9.69 -5.12 16.88
N LEU A 336 8.69 -4.25 16.74
CA LEU A 336 7.63 -4.38 15.74
C LEU A 336 8.11 -3.86 14.38
N TRP A 337 7.89 -4.66 13.35
CA TRP A 337 8.16 -4.35 11.95
C TRP A 337 6.89 -4.49 11.13
N ARG A 338 6.74 -3.63 10.13
CA ARG A 338 5.67 -3.71 9.15
C ARG A 338 6.22 -3.66 7.73
N PRO A 339 5.76 -4.53 6.83
CA PRO A 339 6.00 -4.35 5.41
C PRO A 339 5.08 -3.23 4.91
N VAL A 340 5.60 -2.37 4.03
CA VAL A 340 4.87 -1.25 3.44
C VAL A 340 5.07 -1.20 1.94
N GLN A 341 4.06 -0.76 1.19
CA GLN A 341 4.22 -0.55 -0.24
C GLN A 341 4.87 0.80 -0.50
N ASP A 342 5.89 0.81 -1.34
CA ASP A 342 6.40 2.02 -1.98
C ASP A 342 5.66 2.22 -3.30
N CYS A 343 4.63 3.07 -3.25
CA CYS A 343 3.78 3.40 -4.38
C CYS A 343 4.28 4.63 -5.15
N ARG A 344 5.52 5.09 -4.92
CA ARG A 344 6.12 6.15 -5.73
C ARG A 344 6.10 5.76 -7.20
N ASN A 345 5.56 6.66 -8.02
CA ASN A 345 5.44 6.45 -9.47
C ASN A 345 4.54 5.27 -9.87
N GLY A 346 3.69 4.79 -8.95
CA GLY A 346 2.63 3.83 -9.24
C GLY A 346 2.52 2.72 -8.20
N TYR A 347 1.32 2.14 -8.12
CA TYR A 347 0.95 1.04 -7.21
C TYR A 347 1.97 -0.11 -7.21
N GLY A 348 2.41 -0.49 -6.01
CA GLY A 348 3.29 -1.63 -5.74
C GLY A 348 4.67 -1.54 -6.38
N THR A 349 5.26 -0.35 -6.56
CA THR A 349 6.53 -0.23 -7.28
C THR A 349 7.68 -0.93 -6.55
N ALA A 350 7.69 -0.90 -5.22
CA ALA A 350 8.68 -1.58 -4.40
C ALA A 350 8.08 -1.90 -3.01
N LEU A 351 8.81 -2.64 -2.18
CA LEU A 351 8.37 -2.99 -0.82
C LEU A 351 9.36 -2.44 0.22
N GLY A 352 8.86 -1.67 1.18
CA GLY A 352 9.63 -1.16 2.30
C GLY A 352 9.54 -2.06 3.53
N LEU A 353 10.65 -2.21 4.26
CA LEU A 353 10.67 -2.81 5.59
C LEU A 353 10.78 -1.69 6.63
N ALA A 354 9.69 -1.44 7.35
CA ALA A 354 9.60 -0.33 8.29
C ALA A 354 9.61 -0.82 9.73
N ARG A 355 10.54 -0.30 10.53
CA ARG A 355 10.59 -0.47 11.97
C ARG A 355 9.60 0.49 12.61
N VAL A 356 8.73 0.00 13.50
CA VAL A 356 7.85 0.85 14.29
C VAL A 356 8.61 1.34 15.53
N ASP A 357 8.95 2.62 15.54
CA ASP A 357 9.69 3.28 16.62
C ASP A 357 8.82 3.52 17.86
N ARG A 358 7.55 3.87 17.62
CA ARG A 358 6.59 4.22 18.67
C ARG A 358 5.18 3.85 18.22
N LEU A 359 4.43 3.19 19.10
CA LEU A 359 3.02 2.90 18.90
C LEU A 359 2.27 3.02 20.23
N THR A 360 1.50 4.09 20.37
CA THR A 360 0.62 4.35 21.53
C THR A 360 -0.73 4.80 21.01
N THR A 361 -1.70 5.07 21.90
CA THR A 361 -3.02 5.59 21.47
C THR A 361 -2.97 7.04 20.98
N ARG A 362 -1.82 7.70 21.15
CA ARG A 362 -1.62 9.13 20.86
C ARG A 362 -0.49 9.43 19.89
N SER A 363 0.41 8.49 19.63
CA SER A 363 1.62 8.71 18.85
C SER A 363 2.01 7.47 18.09
N PHE A 364 2.39 7.68 16.83
CA PHE A 364 2.93 6.67 15.93
C PHE A 364 4.14 7.23 15.20
N GLU A 365 5.25 6.49 15.22
CA GLU A 365 6.49 6.82 14.52
C GLU A 365 7.02 5.53 13.87
N GLN A 366 7.52 5.63 12.64
CA GLN A 366 8.18 4.53 11.94
C GLN A 366 9.40 5.02 11.17
N THR A 367 10.36 4.11 10.98
CA THR A 367 11.54 4.32 10.16
C THR A 367 11.61 3.23 9.08
N VAL A 368 11.57 3.62 7.81
CA VAL A 368 11.80 2.68 6.69
C VAL A 368 13.30 2.40 6.60
N GLU A 369 13.73 1.18 6.90
CA GLU A 369 15.15 0.82 6.92
C GLU A 369 15.64 0.25 5.60
N THR A 370 14.77 -0.41 4.86
CA THR A 370 15.12 -1.07 3.58
C THR A 370 13.99 -0.90 2.58
N VAL A 371 14.34 -0.75 1.30
CA VAL A 371 13.39 -0.80 0.18
C VAL A 371 13.83 -1.88 -0.81
N LEU A 372 13.09 -2.98 -0.80
CA LEU A 372 13.24 -4.13 -1.68
C LEU A 372 12.68 -3.82 -3.06
N ARG A 373 13.44 -4.16 -4.09
CA ARG A 373 13.06 -4.00 -5.50
C ARG A 373 13.19 -5.34 -6.21
N SER A 374 12.56 -5.43 -7.37
CA SER A 374 12.73 -6.54 -8.31
C SER A 374 14.22 -6.85 -8.53
N SER A 375 14.57 -8.14 -8.54
CA SER A 375 15.95 -8.61 -8.73
C SER A 375 15.97 -9.88 -9.58
N ALA A 376 17.15 -10.48 -9.84
CA ALA A 376 17.22 -11.72 -10.62
C ALA A 376 16.57 -12.91 -9.87
N GLU A 377 16.62 -12.86 -8.54
CA GLU A 377 16.02 -13.81 -7.62
C GLU A 377 14.49 -13.77 -7.70
N TRP A 378 13.92 -12.58 -7.88
CA TRP A 378 12.49 -12.39 -8.11
C TRP A 378 12.24 -11.28 -9.15
N PRO A 379 12.11 -11.64 -10.45
CA PRO A 379 12.16 -10.67 -11.56
C PRO A 379 10.85 -9.90 -11.83
N GLY A 380 9.85 -9.99 -10.95
CA GLY A 380 8.61 -9.23 -11.04
C GLY A 380 8.85 -7.73 -10.84
N ARG A 381 8.38 -6.87 -11.76
CA ARG A 381 8.74 -5.43 -11.85
C ARG A 381 8.15 -4.53 -10.74
N LYS A 382 7.31 -5.12 -9.89
CA LYS A 382 6.51 -4.49 -8.84
C LYS A 382 6.41 -5.51 -7.71
N LEU A 383 6.40 -5.08 -6.46
CA LEU A 383 6.27 -5.92 -5.27
C LEU A 383 5.28 -5.23 -4.35
N HIS A 384 4.21 -5.91 -3.91
CA HIS A 384 3.26 -5.27 -3.01
C HIS A 384 2.83 -6.08 -1.78
N THR A 385 3.09 -7.39 -1.74
CA THR A 385 2.81 -8.18 -0.55
C THR A 385 3.97 -9.12 -0.21
N LEU A 386 4.35 -9.14 1.07
CA LEU A 386 5.34 -10.02 1.67
C LEU A 386 4.75 -10.63 2.94
N ASN A 387 4.78 -11.97 3.02
CA ASN A 387 4.24 -12.69 4.16
C ASN A 387 5.07 -13.93 4.51
N SER A 388 4.92 -14.38 5.75
CA SER A 388 5.45 -15.67 6.21
C SER A 388 4.59 -16.20 7.35
N ASN A 389 4.44 -17.51 7.43
CA ASN A 389 3.89 -18.20 8.59
C ASN A 389 4.97 -18.94 9.41
N GLY A 390 6.25 -18.67 9.12
CA GLY A 390 7.41 -19.35 9.70
C GLY A 390 7.77 -20.70 9.06
N ARG A 391 6.89 -21.26 8.21
CA ARG A 391 7.15 -22.49 7.43
C ARG A 391 7.31 -22.21 5.95
N ILE A 392 6.48 -21.32 5.43
CA ILE A 392 6.58 -20.80 4.07
C ILE A 392 6.70 -19.27 4.10
N GLU A 393 7.48 -18.75 3.18
CA GLU A 393 7.58 -17.32 2.90
C GLU A 393 7.03 -17.06 1.50
N THR A 394 6.29 -15.97 1.35
CA THR A 394 5.57 -15.63 0.14
C THR A 394 5.74 -14.17 -0.21
N ILE A 395 5.77 -13.90 -1.51
CA ILE A 395 5.88 -12.58 -2.11
C ILE A 395 5.01 -12.55 -3.36
N ASP A 396 4.72 -11.39 -3.92
CA ASP A 396 4.22 -11.28 -5.28
C ASP A 396 5.02 -10.31 -6.13
N GLY A 397 4.77 -10.36 -7.44
CA GLY A 397 5.19 -9.28 -8.29
C GLY A 397 4.62 -9.30 -9.70
N SER A 398 4.53 -8.12 -10.31
CA SER A 398 3.91 -7.99 -11.63
C SER A 398 4.84 -8.47 -12.74
N VAL A 399 4.28 -9.20 -13.69
CA VAL A 399 4.97 -9.67 -14.90
C VAL A 399 4.24 -9.18 -16.14
N ILE A 400 4.92 -9.26 -17.28
CA ILE A 400 4.24 -9.07 -18.56
C ILE A 400 3.47 -10.37 -18.87
N ARG A 401 2.18 -10.27 -19.17
CA ARG A 401 1.38 -11.43 -19.59
C ARG A 401 0.74 -11.17 -20.95
N PRO A 402 1.35 -11.60 -22.06
CA PRO A 402 0.72 -11.56 -23.37
C PRO A 402 -0.57 -12.40 -23.39
N LYS A 403 -1.58 -11.94 -24.14
CA LYS A 403 -2.84 -12.68 -24.33
C LYS A 403 -2.69 -13.88 -25.27
N THR A 404 -1.60 -13.95 -26.03
CA THR A 404 -1.32 -15.07 -26.92
C THR A 404 -0.40 -16.07 -26.23
N LYS A 405 -0.80 -17.36 -26.24
CA LYS A 405 -0.09 -18.44 -25.54
C LYS A 405 1.40 -18.53 -25.91
N LEU A 406 1.73 -18.47 -27.21
CA LEU A 406 3.12 -18.54 -27.68
C LEU A 406 4.01 -17.45 -27.07
N LEU A 407 3.53 -16.20 -27.02
CA LEU A 407 4.30 -15.10 -26.42
C LEU A 407 4.31 -15.23 -24.90
N ALA A 408 3.22 -15.70 -24.29
CA ALA A 408 3.15 -15.96 -22.86
C ALA A 408 4.21 -16.97 -22.41
N ASP A 409 4.36 -18.10 -23.11
CA ASP A 409 5.33 -19.15 -22.81
C ASP A 409 6.79 -18.63 -22.89
N ILE A 410 7.08 -17.72 -23.84
CA ILE A 410 8.40 -17.08 -23.97
C ILE A 410 8.66 -16.15 -22.79
N VAL A 411 7.66 -15.35 -22.41
CA VAL A 411 7.76 -14.40 -21.31
C VAL A 411 7.88 -15.13 -19.97
N GLU A 412 7.14 -16.22 -19.77
CA GLU A 412 7.26 -17.07 -18.58
C GLU A 412 8.69 -17.55 -18.35
N LYS A 413 9.37 -18.03 -19.39
CA LYS A 413 10.77 -18.47 -19.29
C LYS A 413 11.72 -17.32 -18.91
N ARG A 414 11.46 -16.11 -19.42
CA ARG A 414 12.29 -14.92 -19.14
C ARG A 414 12.12 -14.39 -17.70
N PHE A 415 10.91 -14.53 -17.15
CA PHE A 415 10.57 -14.10 -15.78
C PHE A 415 10.53 -15.27 -14.79
N ALA A 416 11.14 -16.41 -15.14
CA ALA A 416 11.35 -17.49 -14.19
C ALA A 416 12.44 -17.08 -13.17
N PRO A 417 12.22 -17.28 -11.87
CA PRO A 417 13.23 -16.98 -10.84
C PRO A 417 14.58 -17.63 -11.15
N GLY A 418 15.66 -16.83 -11.18
CA GLY A 418 17.03 -17.29 -11.48
C GLY A 418 17.34 -17.56 -12.96
N ALA A 419 16.50 -17.12 -13.90
CA ALA A 419 16.74 -17.26 -15.34
C ALA A 419 17.60 -16.14 -15.96
N GLN A 420 18.01 -15.12 -15.17
CA GLN A 420 18.76 -13.94 -15.62
C GLN A 420 20.12 -13.84 -14.98
#